data_AF-W4M7E1-F1
#
_entry.id   AF-W4M7E1-F1
#
_cell.length_a   1.000
_cell.length_b   1.000
_cell.length_c   1.000
_cell.angle_alpha   90.00
_cell.angle_beta   90.00
_cell.angle_gamma   90.00
#
_symmetry.space_group_name_H-M   'P 1'
#
loop_
_entity.id
_entity.type
_entity.pdbx_description
1 polymer ?
#
loop_
_entity_poly.entity_id
_entity_poly.type
_entity_poly.pdbx_seq_one_letter_code
_entity_poly.pdbx_strand_id
1 'polypeptide(L)'
;MALATVMQYIEGLTDRQTADAVRRCMDWKYALSLELTDPGFDFTLLHDFRQRLLLHDGAQTLLDTLLNTCKTQGWIKTRGKQRTDSTYVMSKG
;
A
#
# COMPACT_ATOMS: atom_id res chain seq x y z
N MET A 1 -0.09 3.14 -7.41
CA MET A 1 0.48 3.76 -6.18
C MET A 1 -0.14 3.24 -4.89
N ALA A 2 -1.47 3.07 -4.78
CA ALA A 2 -2.12 2.59 -3.54
C ALA A 2 -1.47 1.33 -2.93
N LEU A 3 -1.28 0.27 -3.73
CA LEU A 3 -0.64 -0.96 -3.24
C LEU A 3 0.83 -0.75 -2.84
N ALA A 4 1.60 0.04 -3.60
CA ALA A 4 2.98 0.38 -3.25
C ALA A 4 3.07 1.14 -1.92
N THR A 5 2.13 2.04 -1.63
CA THR A 5 2.04 2.74 -0.34
C THR A 5 1.71 1.78 0.82
N VAL A 6 0.90 0.75 0.58
CA VAL A 6 0.60 -0.28 1.59
C VAL A 6 1.82 -1.18 1.83
N MET A 7 2.48 -1.66 0.78
CA MET A 7 3.71 -2.45 0.90
C MET A 7 4.82 -1.65 1.58
N GLN A 8 4.95 -0.36 1.26
CA GLN A 8 5.87 0.56 1.92
C GLN A 8 5.65 0.59 3.44
N TYR A 9 4.39 0.70 3.86
CA TYR A 9 4.02 0.71 5.27
C TYR A 9 4.31 -0.63 5.96
N ILE A 10 3.95 -1.75 5.32
CA ILE A 10 4.18 -3.10 5.85
C ILE A 10 5.67 -3.39 6.04
N GLU A 11 6.50 -2.98 5.09
CA GLU A 11 7.96 -3.21 5.12
C GLU A 11 8.73 -2.11 5.87
N GLY A 12 8.05 -1.05 6.35
CA GLY A 12 8.69 0.04 7.08
C GLY A 12 9.69 0.86 6.26
N LEU A 13 9.47 0.99 4.94
CA LEU A 13 10.41 1.60 4.01
C LEU A 13 10.19 3.11 3.86
N THR A 14 11.29 3.85 3.67
CA THR A 14 11.24 5.23 3.18
C THR A 14 10.86 5.29 1.71
N ASP A 15 10.39 6.44 1.21
CA ASP A 15 9.99 6.58 -0.20
C ASP A 15 11.10 6.19 -1.19
N ARG A 16 12.35 6.52 -0.85
CA ARG A 16 13.52 6.16 -1.64
C ARG A 16 13.76 4.66 -1.64
N GLN A 17 13.70 4.03 -0.47
CA GLN A 17 13.83 2.58 -0.34
C GLN A 17 12.70 1.84 -1.06
N THR A 18 11.47 2.36 -1.02
CA THR A 18 10.35 1.81 -1.78
C THR A 18 10.58 1.90 -3.28
N ALA A 19 11.01 3.07 -3.79
CA ALA A 19 11.33 3.21 -5.21
C ALA A 19 12.46 2.26 -5.64
N ASP A 20 13.46 2.05 -4.79
CA ASP A 20 14.53 1.09 -5.05
C ASP A 20 14.09 -0.37 -4.95
N ALA A 21 13.20 -0.71 -4.01
CA ALA A 21 12.62 -2.04 -3.87
C ALA A 21 11.80 -2.41 -5.11
N VAL A 22 11.01 -1.49 -5.66
CA VAL A 22 10.28 -1.70 -6.92
C VAL A 22 11.22 -2.02 -8.08
N ARG A 23 12.40 -1.41 -8.13
CA ARG A 23 13.38 -1.66 -9.19
C ARG A 23 14.07 -3.00 -9.05
N ARG A 24 14.40 -3.41 -7.83
CA ARG A 24 15.34 -4.50 -7.54
C ARG A 24 14.68 -5.79 -7.04
N CYS A 25 13.53 -5.69 -6.38
CA CYS A 25 12.87 -6.83 -5.75
C CYS A 25 11.80 -7.40 -6.68
N MET A 26 11.97 -8.66 -7.06
CA MET A 26 10.98 -9.37 -7.90
C MET A 26 9.62 -9.46 -7.22
N ASP A 27 9.58 -9.59 -5.90
CA ASP A 27 8.34 -9.63 -5.12
C ASP A 27 7.49 -8.37 -5.31
N TRP A 28 8.14 -7.20 -5.36
CA TRP A 28 7.48 -5.93 -5.62
C TRP A 28 6.95 -5.83 -7.04
N LYS A 29 7.72 -6.28 -8.05
CA LYS A 29 7.26 -6.30 -9.44
C LYS A 29 6.07 -7.25 -9.63
N TYR A 30 6.12 -8.41 -9.00
CA TYR A 30 5.02 -9.37 -9.04
C TYR A 30 3.77 -8.83 -8.36
N ALA A 31 3.89 -8.30 -7.14
CA ALA A 31 2.77 -7.74 -6.39
C ALA A 31 2.11 -6.55 -7.11
N LEU A 32 2.92 -5.69 -7.73
CA LEU A 32 2.44 -4.52 -8.49
C LEU A 32 2.04 -4.84 -9.95
N SER A 33 2.15 -6.12 -10.37
CA SER A 33 1.90 -6.54 -11.75
C SER A 33 2.72 -5.75 -12.78
N LEU A 34 3.98 -5.45 -12.45
CA LEU A 34 4.93 -4.75 -13.31
C LEU A 34 5.79 -5.75 -14.10
N GLU A 35 6.24 -5.34 -15.28
CA GLU A 35 7.21 -6.11 -16.05
C GLU A 35 8.56 -6.19 -15.31
N LEU A 36 9.31 -7.29 -15.50
CA LEU A 36 10.63 -7.44 -14.86
C LEU A 36 11.62 -6.36 -15.29
N THR A 37 11.43 -5.76 -16.46
CA THR A 37 12.23 -4.65 -17.00
C THR A 37 11.71 -3.27 -16.62
N ASP A 38 10.61 -3.19 -15.87
CA ASP A 38 10.02 -1.92 -15.47
C ASP A 38 11.02 -1.08 -14.65
N PRO A 39 11.23 0.21 -15.00
CA PRO A 39 12.21 1.08 -14.35
C PRO A 39 11.75 1.58 -12.96
N GLY A 40 10.54 1.22 -12.53
CA GLY A 40 9.91 1.71 -11.32
C GLY A 40 9.44 3.15 -11.45
N PHE A 41 9.32 3.82 -10.31
CA PHE A 41 8.85 5.20 -10.22
C PHE A 41 9.84 6.06 -9.43
N ASP A 42 9.77 7.39 -9.60
CA ASP A 42 10.53 8.32 -8.77
C ASP A 42 9.95 8.41 -7.35
N PHE A 43 10.81 8.47 -6.33
CA PHE A 43 10.39 8.47 -4.93
C PHE A 43 9.46 9.65 -4.58
N THR A 44 9.58 10.78 -5.28
CA THR A 44 8.72 11.97 -5.09
C THR A 44 7.25 11.67 -5.39
N LEU A 45 6.96 10.72 -6.28
CA LEU A 45 5.59 10.35 -6.63
C LEU A 45 4.83 9.74 -5.45
N LEU A 46 5.49 9.05 -4.53
CA LEU A 46 4.86 8.56 -3.30
C LEU A 46 4.47 9.70 -2.37
N HIS A 47 5.36 10.67 -2.21
CA HIS A 47 5.11 11.85 -1.40
C HIS A 47 3.93 12.67 -1.97
N ASP A 48 3.96 12.99 -3.27
CA ASP A 48 2.90 13.74 -3.94
C ASP A 48 1.56 13.01 -3.88
N PHE A 49 1.58 11.70 -4.06
CA PHE A 49 0.39 10.86 -3.96
C PHE A 49 -0.23 10.95 -2.56
N ARG A 50 0.58 10.81 -1.50
CA ARG A 50 0.08 10.96 -0.11
C ARG A 50 -0.42 12.37 0.17
N GLN A 51 0.27 13.40 -0.31
CA GLN A 51 -0.16 14.79 -0.12
C GLN A 51 -1.53 15.02 -0.77
N ARG A 52 -1.75 14.52 -1.98
CA ARG A 52 -3.05 14.63 -2.67
C ARG A 52 -4.15 13.85 -1.95
N LEU A 53 -3.83 12.67 -1.42
CA LEU A 53 -4.80 11.90 -0.63
C LEU A 53 -5.26 12.65 0.62
N LEU A 54 -4.31 13.26 1.34
CA LEU A 54 -4.63 14.06 2.53
C LEU A 54 -5.41 15.32 2.18
N LEU A 55 -5.06 16.00 1.09
CA LEU A 55 -5.77 17.21 0.63
C LEU A 55 -7.24 16.95 0.29
N HIS A 56 -7.56 15.74 -0.17
CA HIS A 56 -8.91 15.37 -0.61
C HIS A 56 -9.63 14.41 0.35
N ASP A 57 -9.08 14.18 1.55
CA ASP A 57 -9.58 13.18 2.52
C ASP A 57 -9.82 11.79 1.89
N GLY A 58 -9.02 11.46 0.88
CA GLY A 58 -9.21 10.31 0.00
C GLY A 58 -8.63 8.99 0.55
N ALA A 59 -8.09 9.00 1.77
CA ALA A 59 -7.45 7.82 2.37
C ALA A 59 -8.44 6.65 2.51
N GLN A 60 -9.66 6.92 2.96
CA GLN A 60 -10.70 5.90 3.08
C GLN A 60 -11.11 5.35 1.71
N THR A 61 -11.34 6.23 0.73
CA THR A 61 -11.67 5.84 -0.65
C THR A 61 -10.58 4.98 -1.28
N LEU A 62 -9.31 5.31 -1.04
CA LEU A 62 -8.18 4.52 -1.48
C LEU A 62 -8.18 3.12 -0.86
N LEU A 63 -8.39 3.03 0.46
CA LEU A 63 -8.45 1.76 1.17
C LEU A 63 -9.61 0.90 0.65
N ASP A 64 -10.80 1.48 0.49
CA ASP A 64 -11.98 0.78 -0.01
C ASP A 64 -11.76 0.28 -1.45
N THR A 65 -11.14 1.10 -2.30
CA THR A 65 -10.80 0.72 -3.67
C THR A 65 -9.80 -0.43 -3.70
N LEU A 66 -8.77 -0.38 -2.84
CA LEU A 66 -7.77 -1.45 -2.73
C LEU A 66 -8.43 -2.74 -2.23
N LEU A 67 -9.24 -2.68 -1.18
CA LEU A 67 -9.96 -3.82 -0.64
C LEU A 67 -10.91 -4.44 -1.67
N ASN A 68 -11.64 -3.61 -2.42
CA ASN A 68 -12.50 -4.08 -3.50
C ASN A 68 -11.69 -4.77 -4.60
N THR A 69 -10.54 -4.21 -4.98
CA THR A 69 -9.64 -4.84 -5.97
C THR A 69 -9.10 -6.18 -5.45
N CYS A 70 -8.67 -6.27 -4.19
CA CYS A 70 -8.22 -7.53 -3.62
C CYS A 70 -9.36 -8.57 -3.52
N LYS A 71 -10.61 -8.13 -3.30
CA LYS A 71 -11.79 -9.02 -3.33
C LYS A 71 -12.10 -9.53 -4.73
N THR A 72 -12.04 -8.66 -5.76
CA THR A 72 -12.30 -9.07 -7.15
C THR A 72 -11.25 -10.03 -7.67
N GLN A 73 -10.00 -9.88 -7.23
CA GLN A 73 -8.91 -10.82 -7.53
C GLN A 73 -8.97 -12.11 -6.67
N GLY A 74 -9.94 -12.24 -5.77
CA GLY A 74 -10.09 -13.40 -4.88
C GLY A 74 -9.02 -13.54 -3.79
N TRP A 75 -8.17 -12.52 -3.61
CA TRP A 75 -7.10 -12.49 -2.59
C TRP A 75 -7.68 -12.34 -1.19
N ILE A 76 -8.81 -11.65 -1.06
CA ILE A 76 -9.58 -11.56 0.20
C ILE A 76 -10.84 -12.41 0.06
N LYS A 77 -10.94 -13.47 0.86
CA LYS A 77 -12.18 -14.26 0.96
C LYS A 77 -13.23 -13.46 1.72
N THR A 78 -14.45 -13.38 1.20
CA THR A 78 -15.62 -12.85 1.91
C THR A 78 -16.00 -13.80 3.05
N ARG A 79 -15.26 -13.78 4.16
CA ARG A 79 -15.66 -14.45 5.40
C ARG A 79 -15.98 -13.36 6.42
N GLY A 80 -17.19 -13.44 6.98
CA GLY A 80 -17.87 -12.35 7.68
C GLY A 80 -17.07 -11.65 8.78
N LYS A 81 -17.37 -10.35 8.95
CA LYS A 81 -16.89 -9.44 9.99
C LYS A 81 -15.37 -9.45 10.14
N GLN A 82 -14.71 -8.68 9.28
CA GLN A 82 -13.33 -8.26 9.45
C GLN A 82 -13.23 -7.47 10.76
N ARG A 83 -12.82 -8.17 11.84
CA ARG A 83 -12.42 -7.53 13.09
C ARG A 83 -11.07 -6.90 12.84
N THR A 84 -11.08 -5.62 12.50
CA THR A 84 -9.92 -4.76 12.74
C THR A 84 -9.78 -4.71 14.25
N ASP A 85 -8.93 -5.56 14.81
CA ASP A 85 -8.54 -5.45 16.20
C ASP A 85 -7.66 -4.20 16.30
N SER A 86 -8.31 -3.07 16.59
CA SER A 86 -7.61 -1.89 17.06
C SER A 86 -7.00 -2.28 18.41
N THR A 87 -5.73 -2.69 18.40
CA THR A 87 -4.97 -2.87 19.63
C THR A 87 -4.90 -1.52 20.34
N TYR A 88 -5.84 -1.30 21.25
CA TYR A 88 -5.84 -0.18 22.17
C TYR A 88 -4.60 -0.33 23.06
N VAL A 89 -3.53 0.41 22.75
CA VAL A 89 -2.36 0.50 23.61
C VAL A 89 -2.75 1.32 24.82
N MET A 90 -3.13 0.64 25.90
CA MET A 90 -3.34 1.25 27.20
C MET A 90 -1.97 1.51 27.85
N SER A 91 -1.62 2.78 27.96
CA SER A 91 -0.55 3.25 28.85
C SER A 91 -0.88 2.89 30.30
N LYS A 92 0.10 2.37 31.04
CA LYS A 92 0.12 2.37 32.52
C LYS A 92 1.32 3.20 32.96
N GLY A 93 1.05 4.06 33.94
CA GLY A 93 1.94 5.12 34.42
C GLY A 93 2.97 4.68 35.43
#